data_AF-A0A1T5LMP6-F1
#
_entry.id   AF-A0A1T5LMP6-F1
#
_cell.length_a   1.000
_cell.length_b   1.000
_cell.length_c   1.000
_cell.angle_alpha   90.00
_cell.angle_beta   90.00
_cell.angle_gamma   90.00
#
_symmetry.space_group_name_H-M   'P 1'
#
loop_
_entity.id
_entity.type
_entity.pdbx_description
1 polymer ?
#
loop_
_entity_poly.entity_id
_entity_poly.type
_entity_poly.pdbx_seq_one_letter_code
_entity_poly.pdbx_strand_id
1 'polypeptide(L)' 'MTKKMGRPTDNPKKYRIAVRLDEESKNILEQYCKEKKVNQMEAARRGIKKLKDDLKGK' A
#
# COMPACT_ATOMS: atom_id res chain seq x y z
N MET A 1 13.71 -30.97 -12.53
CA MET A 1 13.65 -29.83 -11.60
C MET A 1 12.39 -29.02 -11.90
N THR A 2 11.32 -29.19 -11.13
CA THR A 2 10.07 -28.45 -11.33
C THR A 2 10.25 -27.03 -10.79
N LYS A 3 10.41 -26.07 -11.72
CA LYS A 3 10.49 -24.64 -11.41
C LYS A 3 9.17 -24.29 -10.72
N LYS A 4 9.20 -23.87 -9.45
CA LYS A 4 8.01 -23.44 -8.70
C LYS A 4 7.45 -22.19 -9.39
N MET A 5 6.59 -22.40 -10.38
CA MET A 5 5.91 -21.33 -11.09
C MET A 5 4.85 -20.79 -10.13
N GLY A 6 5.10 -19.62 -9.54
CA GLY A 6 4.09 -18.90 -8.78
C GLY A 6 2.85 -18.66 -9.64
N ARG A 7 1.69 -18.41 -9.02
CA ARG A 7 0.43 -18.19 -9.75
C ARG A 7 0.62 -17.03 -10.73
N PRO A 8 0.49 -17.25 -12.05
CA PRO A 8 0.68 -16.19 -13.03
C PRO A 8 -0.36 -15.09 -12.72
N THR A 9 0.15 -13.94 -12.30
CA THR A 9 -0.65 -12.78 -11.94
C THR A 9 -0.10 -11.62 -12.75
N ASP A 10 -0.98 -10.97 -13.51
CA ASP A 10 -0.63 -9.86 -14.41
C ASP A 10 -0.02 -8.66 -13.65
N ASN A 11 -0.48 -8.46 -12.40
CA ASN A 11 0.06 -7.43 -11.50
C ASN A 11 0.70 -8.07 -10.24
N PRO A 12 1.90 -8.66 -10.37
CA PRO A 12 2.57 -9.29 -9.24
C PRO A 12 3.00 -8.23 -8.24
N LYS A 13 2.62 -8.40 -6.98
CA LYS A 13 2.99 -7.52 -5.85
C LYS A 13 4.44 -7.79 -5.43
N LYS A 14 5.40 -7.49 -6.32
CA LYS A 14 6.83 -7.83 -6.18
C LYS A 14 7.52 -7.06 -5.06
N TYR A 15 7.07 -5.85 -4.78
CA TYR A 15 7.73 -4.94 -3.83
C TYR A 15 7.01 -4.93 -2.48
N ARG A 16 7.79 -5.00 -1.40
CA ARG A 16 7.31 -4.88 -0.01
C ARG A 16 8.00 -3.68 0.63
N ILE A 17 7.23 -2.92 1.41
CA ILE A 17 7.74 -1.83 2.24
C ILE A 17 7.42 -2.19 3.69
N ALA A 18 8.38 -1.99 4.59
CA ALA A 18 8.18 -2.04 6.04
C ALA A 18 8.46 -0.64 6.59
N VAL A 19 7.44 0.01 7.14
CA VAL A 19 7.54 1.38 7.70
C VAL A 19 7.16 1.32 9.18
N ARG A 20 7.95 1.99 10.03
CA ARG A 20 7.56 2.24 11.42
C ARG A 20 6.70 3.49 11.45
N LEU A 21 5.54 3.40 12.10
CA LEU A 21 4.61 4.51 12.24
C LEU A 21 4.69 5.03 13.68
N ASP A 22 4.67 6.35 13.82
CA ASP A 22 4.33 7.02 15.08
C ASP A 22 2.82 6.87 15.39
N GLU A 23 2.40 7.29 16.58
CA GLU A 23 1.01 7.16 17.02
C GLU A 23 0.02 7.97 16.16
N GLU A 24 0.41 9.16 15.70
CA GLU A 24 -0.43 10.01 14.87
C GLU A 24 -0.67 9.36 13.51
N SER A 25 0.40 8.94 12.82
CA SER A 25 0.34 8.23 11.54
C SER A 25 -0.50 6.95 11.61
N LYS A 26 -0.38 6.19 12.72
CA LYS A 26 -1.19 5.00 12.97
C LYS A 26 -2.67 5.34 13.11
N ASN A 27 -3.01 6.36 13.90
CA ASN A 27 -4.40 6.78 14.12
C ASN A 27 -5.07 7.25 12.82
N ILE A 28 -4.36 8.04 12.00
CA ILE A 28 -4.84 8.47 10.68
C ILE A 28 -5.13 7.25 9.79
N LEU A 29 -4.21 6.28 9.75
CA LEU A 29 -4.38 5.06 8.95
C LEU A 29 -5.59 4.25 9.42
N GLU A 30 -5.78 4.07 10.73
CA GLU A 30 -6.91 3.33 11.30
C GLU A 30 -8.25 4.03 11.02
N GLN A 31 -8.33 5.36 11.19
CA GLN A 31 -9.53 6.13 10.86
C GLN A 31 -9.88 6.01 9.38
N TYR A 32 -8.89 6.18 8.50
CA TYR A 32 -9.11 6.04 7.06
C TYR A 32 -9.60 4.63 6.68
N CYS A 33 -9.04 3.58 7.30
CA CYS A 33 -9.48 2.20 7.10
C CYS A 33 -10.93 1.99 7.53
N LYS A 34 -11.33 2.54 8.68
CA LYS A 34 -12.71 2.45 9.22
C LYS A 34 -13.71 3.18 8.31
N GLU A 35 -13.43 4.42 7.95
CA GLU A 35 -14.33 5.24 7.13
C GLU A 35 -14.51 4.68 5.72
N LYS A 36 -13.42 4.24 5.08
CA LYS A 36 -13.46 3.72 3.70
C LYS A 36 -13.70 2.21 3.63
N LYS A 37 -13.85 1.53 4.77
CA LYS A 37 -14.01 0.07 4.90
C LYS A 37 -12.96 -0.70 4.09
N VAL A 38 -11.70 -0.31 4.23
CA VAL A 38 -10.55 -0.95 3.56
C VAL A 38 -9.53 -1.45 4.57
N ASN A 39 -8.69 -2.38 4.13
CA ASN A 39 -7.57 -2.83 4.95
C ASN A 39 -6.38 -1.85 4.85
N GLN A 40 -5.45 -1.98 5.80
CA GLN A 40 -4.24 -1.15 5.88
C GLN A 40 -3.41 -1.19 4.59
N MET A 41 -3.33 -2.35 3.93
CA MET A 41 -2.54 -2.48 2.69
C MET A 41 -3.14 -1.67 1.54
N GLU A 42 -4.46 -1.68 1.41
CA GLU A 42 -5.20 -0.92 0.40
C GLU A 42 -5.19 0.57 0.73
N ALA A 43 -5.35 0.94 2.00
CA ALA A 43 -5.19 2.31 2.46
C ALA A 43 -3.78 2.86 2.14
N ALA A 44 -2.73 2.10 2.44
CA ALA A 44 -1.35 2.47 2.13
C ALA A 44 -1.13 2.66 0.61
N ARG A 45 -1.67 1.75 -0.22
CA ARG A 45 -1.62 1.89 -1.69
C ARG A 45 -2.32 3.15 -2.18
N ARG A 46 -3.49 3.46 -1.63
CA ARG A 46 -4.24 4.67 -1.97
C ARG A 46 -3.48 5.92 -1.52
N GLY A 47 -2.89 5.90 -0.33
CA GLY A 47 -2.01 6.96 0.17
C GLY A 47 -0.85 7.23 -0.79
N ILE A 48 -0.12 6.18 -1.19
CA ILE A 48 0.98 6.29 -2.16
C ILE A 48 0.50 6.85 -3.50
N LYS A 49 -0.68 6.45 -3.99
CA LYS A 49 -1.24 7.01 -5.23
C LYS A 49 -1.52 8.51 -5.12
N LYS A 50 -1.97 9.00 -3.96
CA LYS A 50 -2.18 10.43 -3.70
C LYS A 50 -0.87 11.21 -3.65
N LEU A 51 0.25 10.58 -3.27
CA LEU A 51 1.57 11.22 -3.37
C LEU A 51 1.90 11.60 -4.82
N LYS A 52 1.32 10.92 -5.82
CA LYS A 52 1.51 11.28 -7.23
C LYS A 52 1.04 12.72 -7.53
N ASP A 53 0.00 13.19 -6.85
CA ASP A 53 -0.50 14.56 -7.01
C ASP A 53 0.46 15.59 -6.39
N ASP A 54 1.22 15.19 -5.37
CA ASP A 54 2.24 16.02 -4.70
C ASP A 54 3.59 15.99 -5.43
N LEU A 55 3.87 14.92 -6.18
CA LEU A 55 5.00 14.85 -7.10
C LEU A 55 4.78 15.88 -8.22
N LYS A 56 5.29 17.10 -8.01
CA LYS A 56 5.44 18.11 -9.07
C LYS A 56 6.24 17.48 -10.19
N GLY A 57 5.55 17.16 -11.29
CA GLY A 57 6.20 16.75 -12.52
C GLY A 57 7.23 17.79 -12.92
N LYS A 58 8.49 17.38 -12.94
CA LYS A 58 9.42 17.84 -13.98
C LYS A 58 9.28 16.90 -15.16
#